data_AF-A0A3N0WAP8-F1
#
_entry.id   AF-A0A3N0WAP8-F1
#
_cell.length_a   1.000
_cell.length_b   1.000
_cell.length_c   1.000
_cell.angle_alpha   90.00
_cell.angle_beta   90.00
_cell.angle_gamma   90.00
#
_symmetry.space_group_name_H-M   'P 1'
#
loop_
_entity.id
_entity.type
_entity.pdbx_description
1 polymer ?
#
loop_
_entity_poly.entity_id
_entity_poly.type
_entity_poly.pdbx_seq_one_letter_code
_entity_poly.pdbx_strand_id
1 'polypeptide(L)' 'MDELMYFFNTSDQTHLWLSVLNSNERAVHFYEKYGFVKIGEHQFSIGKEVFDFFALSIQKI' A
#
# COMPACT_ATOMS: atom_id res chain seq x y z
N MET A 1 -9.42 -2.51 7.98
CA MET A 1 -8.33 -1.52 8.18
C MET A 1 -8.12 -1.25 9.65
N ASP A 2 -9.16 -0.89 10.40
CA ASP A 2 -9.02 -0.58 11.84
C ASP A 2 -8.35 -1.70 12.63
N GLU A 3 -8.75 -2.96 12.40
CA GLU A 3 -8.12 -4.13 13.01
C GLU A 3 -6.65 -4.30 12.58
N LEU A 4 -6.34 -4.13 11.28
CA LEU A 4 -4.97 -4.17 10.76
C LEU A 4 -4.10 -3.09 11.43
N MET A 5 -4.63 -1.88 11.55
CA MET A 5 -3.93 -0.75 12.19
C MET A 5 -3.77 -0.98 13.70
N TYR A 6 -4.76 -1.59 14.35
CA TYR A 6 -4.63 -2.00 15.75
C TYR A 6 -3.45 -2.96 15.93
N PHE A 7 -3.41 -4.07 15.18
CA PHE A 7 -2.30 -5.02 15.25
C PHE A 7 -0.95 -4.41 14.87
N PHE A 8 -0.93 -3.59 13.82
CA PHE A 8 0.28 -2.87 13.43
C PHE A 8 0.79 -2.02 14.59
N ASN A 9 -0.05 -1.18 15.17
CA ASN A 9 0.30 -0.28 16.27
C ASN A 9 0.74 -1.03 17.54
N THR A 10 0.13 -2.16 17.87
CA THR A 10 0.50 -2.96 19.05
C THR A 10 1.70 -3.90 18.84
N SER A 11 2.16 -4.07 17.60
CA SER A 11 3.34 -4.89 17.28
C SER A 11 4.65 -4.11 17.35
N ASP A 12 5.80 -4.79 17.31
CA ASP A 12 7.12 -4.13 17.19
C ASP A 12 7.46 -3.73 15.75
N GLN A 13 6.58 -3.96 14.78
CA GLN A 13 6.82 -3.60 13.39
C GLN A 13 6.80 -2.08 13.23
N THR A 14 7.81 -1.55 12.54
CA THR A 14 7.96 -0.10 12.30
C THR A 14 7.30 0.34 11.01
N HIS A 15 7.05 -0.59 10.07
CA HIS A 15 6.50 -0.34 8.76
C HIS A 15 5.41 -1.36 8.41
N LEU A 16 4.40 -0.88 7.71
CA LEU A 16 3.40 -1.70 7.03
C LEU A 16 3.33 -1.23 5.58
N TRP A 17 3.38 -2.17 4.63
CA TRP A 17 3.38 -1.85 3.21
C TRP A 17 2.46 -2.78 2.42
N LEU A 18 2.05 -2.29 1.25
CA LEU A 18 1.25 -3.05 0.30
C LEU A 18 1.53 -2.59 -1.13
N SER A 19 1.19 -3.44 -2.08
CA SER A 19 1.16 -3.11 -3.50
C SER A 19 -0.29 -2.86 -3.93
N VAL A 20 -0.54 -1.79 -4.69
CA VAL A 20 -1.86 -1.44 -5.22
C VAL A 20 -1.76 -1.10 -6.71
N LEU A 21 -2.69 -1.61 -7.51
CA LEU A 21 -2.77 -1.29 -8.94
C LEU A 21 -2.98 0.22 -9.10
N ASN A 22 -2.10 0.89 -9.84
CA ASN A 22 -2.10 2.35 -9.91
C ASN A 22 -3.39 2.94 -10.52
N SER A 23 -4.01 2.21 -11.46
CA SER A 23 -5.24 2.60 -12.12
C SER A 23 -6.49 2.40 -11.25
N ASN A 24 -6.37 1.71 -10.11
CA ASN A 24 -7.44 1.63 -9.12
C ASN A 24 -7.39 2.84 -8.18
N GLU A 25 -7.72 4.02 -8.72
CA GLU A 25 -7.69 5.29 -8.00
C GLU A 25 -8.49 5.22 -6.68
N ARG A 26 -9.62 4.50 -6.66
CA ARG A 26 -10.42 4.32 -5.44
C ARG A 26 -9.63 3.64 -4.32
N ALA A 27 -8.84 2.61 -4.63
CA ALA A 27 -8.01 1.93 -3.65
C ALA A 27 -6.83 2.81 -3.22
N VAL A 28 -6.20 3.53 -4.16
CA VAL A 28 -5.10 4.46 -3.86
C VAL A 28 -5.55 5.51 -2.84
N HIS A 29 -6.64 6.25 -3.14
CA HIS A 29 -7.18 7.27 -2.25
C HIS A 29 -7.64 6.70 -0.89
N PHE A 30 -8.14 5.45 -0.88
CA PHE A 30 -8.49 4.78 0.36
C PHE A 30 -7.26 4.62 1.27
N TYR A 31 -6.13 4.14 0.75
CA TYR A 31 -4.92 3.96 1.55
C TYR A 31 -4.28 5.29 1.96
N GLU A 32 -4.27 6.29 1.07
CA GLU A 32 -3.81 7.65 1.38
C GLU A 32 -4.58 8.25 2.57
N LYS A 33 -5.90 8.05 2.63
CA LYS A 33 -6.73 8.49 3.75
C LYS A 33 -6.33 7.86 5.09
N TYR A 34 -5.79 6.64 5.09
CA TYR A 34 -5.25 5.98 6.28
C TYR A 34 -3.79 6.36 6.60
N GLY A 35 -3.16 7.23 5.81
CA GLY A 35 -1.79 7.70 6.02
C GLY A 35 -0.72 6.88 5.32
N PHE A 36 -1.09 5.98 4.41
CA PHE A 36 -0.11 5.33 3.54
C PHE A 36 0.43 6.33 2.52
N VAL A 37 1.74 6.29 2.28
CA VAL A 37 2.44 7.11 1.30
C VAL A 37 3.13 6.23 0.27
N LYS A 38 3.24 6.71 -0.96
CA LYS A 38 3.95 6.01 -2.02
C LYS A 38 5.45 6.03 -1.78
N ILE A 39 6.05 4.83 -1.73
CA ILE A 39 7.49 4.63 -1.57
C ILE A 39 8.16 4.04 -2.80
N GLY A 40 7.38 3.62 -3.80
CA GLY A 40 7.93 3.10 -5.04
C GLY A 40 6.86 2.69 -6.04
N GLU A 41 7.33 2.20 -7.18
CA GLU A 41 6.52 1.64 -8.26
C GLU A 41 7.19 0.36 -8.76
N HIS A 42 6.38 -0.57 -9.25
CA HIS A 42 6.87 -1.77 -9.91
C HIS A 42 5.87 -2.26 -10.95
N GLN A 43 6.37 -2.92 -11.97
CA GLN A 43 5.57 -3.52 -13.02
C GLN A 43 5.41 -5.02 -12.81
N PHE A 44 4.18 -5.51 -12.99
CA PHE A 44 3.89 -6.92 -13.09
C PHE A 44 3.34 -7.25 -14.46
N SER A 45 3.86 -8.30 -15.08
CA SER A 45 3.30 -8.83 -16.32
C SER A 45 2.35 -9.99 -16.01
N ILE A 46 1.11 -9.90 -16.46
CA ILE A 46 0.12 -10.98 -16.35
C ILE A 46 -0.26 -11.39 -17.78
N GLY A 47 0.23 -12.55 -18.20
CA GLY A 47 0.13 -12.96 -19.60
C GLY A 47 0.95 -12.04 -20.52
N LYS A 48 0.28 -11.30 -21.41
CA LYS A 48 0.90 -10.35 -22.33
C LYS A 48 0.74 -8.89 -21.91
N GLU A 49 -0.01 -8.65 -20.84
CA GLU A 49 -0.31 -7.31 -20.35
C GLU A 49 0.66 -6.93 -19.23
N VAL A 50 1.06 -5.67 -19.20
CA VAL A 50 1.92 -5.09 -18.16
C VAL A 50 1.05 -4.15 -17.32
N PHE A 51 1.14 -4.31 -16.01
CA PHE A 51 0.40 -3.54 -15.03
C PHE A 51 1.36 -2.81 -14.12
N ASP A 52 1.09 -1.54 -13.90
CA ASP A 52 1.86 -0.69 -13.00
C ASP A 52 1.23 -0.71 -11.60
N PHE A 53 2.04 -0.97 -10.59
CA PHE A 53 1.63 -1.01 -9.20
C PHE A 53 2.43 0.01 -8.38
N PHE A 54 1.73 0.68 -7.47
CA PHE A 54 2.37 1.50 -6.45
C PHE A 54 2.70 0.63 -5.23
N ALA A 55 3.91 0.77 -4.71
CA ALA A 55 4.24 0.33 -3.37
C ALA A 55 3.92 1.47 -2.41
N LEU A 56 2.96 1.25 -1.52
CA LEU A 56 2.58 2.20 -0.48
C LEU A 56 3.04 1.68 0.88
N SER A 57 3.44 2.56 1.78
CA SER A 57 3.75 2.22 3.16
C SER A 57 3.27 3.25 4.16
N ILE A 58 3.03 2.82 5.39
CA ILE A 58 2.91 3.67 6.57
C ILE A 58 4.00 3.28 7.57
N GLN A 59 4.60 4.29 8.20
CA GLN A 59 5.67 4.14 9.19
C GLN A 59 5.21 4.69 10.53
N LYS A 60 5.57 4.01 11.63
CA LYS A 60 5.39 4.55 12.98
C LYS A 60 6.37 5.69 13.23
N ILE A 61 5.88 6.78 13.80
CA ILE A 61 6.68 7.92 14.26
C ILE A 61 7.41 7.54 15.55
#